data_AF-D1P913-F1
#
_entry.id   AF-D1P913-F1
#
_cell.length_a   1.000
_cell.length_b   1.000
_cell.length_c   1.000
_cell.angle_alpha   90.00
_cell.angle_beta   90.00
_cell.angle_gamma   90.00
#
_symmetry.space_group_name_H-M   'P 1'
#
loop_
_entity.id
_entity.type
_entity.pdbx_description
1 polymer ?
#
loop_
_entity_poly.entity_id
_entity_poly.type
_entity_poly.pdbx_seq_one_letter_code
_entity_poly.pdbx_strand_id
1 'polypeptide(L)'
;MCKYEEIEGWRLSNGKTIREINNAVHDEVERIYLEAWAKGISVPYFENGKTYLANPDGSDVEATLDFATREYTIIKQVAAPGKGKMSYLLH
;
A
#
# COMPACT_ATOMS: atom_id res chain seq x y z
N MET A 1 11.15 -9.34 -26.23
CA MET A 1 10.72 -8.88 -24.90
C MET A 1 9.30 -9.39 -24.72
N CYS A 2 9.05 -10.24 -23.73
CA CYS A 2 7.69 -10.72 -23.45
C CYS A 2 6.86 -9.55 -22.92
N LYS A 3 5.58 -9.47 -23.29
CA LYS A 3 4.66 -8.48 -22.71
C LYS A 3 4.27 -8.90 -21.30
N TYR A 4 3.97 -7.92 -20.44
CA TYR A 4 3.59 -8.21 -19.05
C TYR A 4 2.33 -9.08 -19.00
N GLU A 5 1.37 -8.85 -19.89
CA GLU A 5 0.11 -9.59 -19.99
C GLU A 5 0.34 -11.06 -20.35
N GLU A 6 1.42 -11.37 -21.08
CA GLU A 6 1.81 -12.74 -21.41
C GLU A 6 2.43 -13.44 -20.18
N ILE A 7 3.21 -12.70 -19.38
CA ILE A 7 3.79 -13.18 -18.13
C ILE A 7 2.70 -13.45 -17.09
N GLU A 8 1.70 -12.59 -16.99
CA GLU A 8 0.56 -12.77 -16.07
C GLU A 8 -0.16 -14.11 -16.24
N GLY A 9 -0.16 -14.67 -17.45
CA GLY A 9 -0.75 -15.97 -17.75
C GLY A 9 0.09 -17.17 -17.30
N TRP A 10 1.35 -16.98 -16.88
CA TRP A 10 2.22 -18.08 -16.48
C TRP A 10 1.75 -18.73 -15.19
N ARG A 11 1.66 -20.06 -15.18
CA ARG A 11 1.35 -20.85 -13.98
C ARG A 11 2.59 -21.10 -13.15
N LEU A 12 2.46 -20.87 -11.85
CA LEU A 12 3.46 -21.20 -10.84
C LEU A 12 3.27 -22.64 -10.33
N SER A 13 4.24 -23.15 -9.57
CA SER A 13 4.22 -24.51 -9.01
C SER A 13 3.04 -24.80 -8.08
N ASN A 14 2.41 -23.76 -7.53
CA ASN A 14 1.19 -23.85 -6.73
C ASN A 14 -0.10 -23.96 -7.57
N GLY A 15 0.01 -24.09 -8.89
CA GLY A 15 -1.11 -24.24 -9.82
C GLY A 15 -1.81 -22.93 -10.21
N LYS A 16 -1.49 -21.81 -9.56
CA LYS A 16 -2.07 -20.49 -9.83
C LYS A 16 -1.26 -19.74 -10.89
N THR A 17 -1.93 -18.87 -11.63
CA THR A 17 -1.31 -17.90 -12.54
C THR A 17 -0.71 -16.73 -11.77
N ILE A 18 0.24 -16.03 -12.37
CA ILE A 18 0.80 -14.78 -11.81
C ILE A 18 -0.32 -13.75 -11.58
N ARG A 19 -1.30 -13.64 -12.48
CA ARG A 19 -2.47 -12.78 -12.30
C ARG A 19 -3.27 -13.12 -11.04
N GLU A 20 -3.59 -14.40 -10.84
CA GLU A 20 -4.35 -14.85 -9.66
C GLU A 20 -3.61 -14.54 -8.35
N ILE A 21 -2.28 -14.68 -8.35
CA ILE A 21 -1.46 -14.31 -7.20
C ILE A 21 -1.46 -12.81 -6.99
N ASN A 22 -1.27 -12.00 -8.03
CA ASN A 22 -1.26 -10.55 -7.92
C ASN A 22 -2.59 -10.02 -7.40
N ASN A 23 -3.72 -10.54 -7.91
CA ASN A 23 -5.05 -10.18 -7.42
C ASN A 23 -5.23 -10.56 -5.94
N ALA A 24 -4.84 -11.77 -5.55
CA ALA A 24 -4.95 -12.19 -4.15
C ALA A 24 -4.06 -11.36 -3.21
N VAL A 25 -2.87 -10.95 -3.66
CA VAL A 25 -1.99 -10.04 -2.91
C VAL A 25 -2.60 -8.65 -2.83
N HIS A 26 -3.20 -8.16 -3.92
CA HIS A 26 -3.89 -6.87 -3.95
C HIS A 26 -5.03 -6.83 -2.94
N ASP A 27 -5.94 -7.81 -2.96
CA ASP A 27 -7.06 -7.93 -2.02
C ASP A 27 -6.57 -7.98 -0.55
N GLU A 28 -5.50 -8.73 -0.29
CA GLU A 28 -4.93 -8.86 1.05
C GLU A 28 -4.28 -7.55 1.54
N VAL A 29 -3.60 -6.84 0.65
CA VAL A 29 -3.03 -5.52 0.98
C VAL A 29 -4.14 -4.54 1.29
N GLU A 30 -5.19 -4.45 0.48
CA GLU A 30 -6.35 -3.58 0.75
C GLU A 30 -7.01 -3.90 2.11
N ARG A 31 -7.19 -5.19 2.42
CA ARG A 31 -7.68 -5.64 3.73
C ARG A 31 -6.81 -5.13 4.88
N ILE A 32 -5.49 -5.19 4.75
CA ILE A 32 -4.55 -4.69 5.78
C ILE A 32 -4.74 -3.19 6.01
N TYR A 33 -4.89 -2.39 4.94
CA TYR A 33 -5.16 -0.95 5.07
C TYR A 33 -6.48 -0.70 5.81
N LEU A 34 -7.56 -1.34 5.38
CA LEU A 34 -8.89 -1.19 5.99
C LEU A 34 -8.89 -1.58 7.47
N GLU A 35 -8.23 -2.69 7.84
CA GLU A 35 -8.14 -3.13 9.23
C GLU A 35 -7.30 -2.22 10.12
N ALA A 36 -6.22 -1.64 9.58
CA ALA A 36 -5.40 -0.66 10.29
C ALA A 36 -6.17 0.65 10.47
N TRP A 37 -6.84 1.13 9.43
CA TRP A 37 -7.62 2.36 9.47
C TRP A 37 -8.82 2.29 10.40
N ALA A 38 -9.51 1.14 10.47
CA ALA A 38 -10.54 0.88 11.47
C ALA A 38 -10.04 1.02 12.92
N LYS A 39 -8.72 0.88 13.15
CA LYS A 39 -8.06 1.06 14.45
C LYS A 39 -7.40 2.43 14.61
N GLY A 40 -7.56 3.33 13.64
CA GLY A 40 -6.92 4.66 13.64
C GLY A 40 -5.42 4.63 13.36
N ILE A 41 -4.89 3.55 12.80
CA ILE A 41 -3.45 3.35 12.56
C ILE A 41 -3.12 3.78 11.13
N SER A 42 -2.19 4.72 10.97
CA SER A 42 -1.64 5.06 9.65
C SER A 42 -0.71 3.95 9.14
N VAL A 43 -0.81 3.61 7.86
CA VAL A 43 -0.06 2.50 7.25
C VAL A 43 1.10 3.04 6.42
N PRO A 44 2.34 2.57 6.62
CA PRO A 44 3.49 3.02 5.84
C PRO A 44 3.50 2.42 4.43
N TYR A 45 3.87 3.25 3.45
CA TYR A 45 4.24 2.80 2.11
C TYR A 45 5.49 3.52 1.59
N PHE A 46 6.20 2.87 0.67
CA PHE A 46 7.51 3.33 0.19
C PHE A 46 7.45 3.60 -1.31
N GLU A 47 7.89 4.79 -1.72
CA GLU A 47 7.90 5.18 -3.12
C GLU A 47 9.02 6.19 -3.37
N ASN A 48 9.78 5.98 -4.45
CA ASN A 48 10.88 6.87 -4.86
C ASN A 48 11.91 7.15 -3.73
N GLY A 49 12.21 6.13 -2.92
CA GLY A 49 13.15 6.23 -1.80
C GLY A 49 12.63 7.02 -0.59
N LYS A 50 11.34 7.35 -0.56
CA LYS A 50 10.67 8.05 0.54
C LYS A 50 9.67 7.15 1.24
N THR A 51 9.41 7.46 2.51
CA THR A 51 8.37 6.83 3.31
C THR A 51 7.19 7.77 3.45
N TYR A 52 6.00 7.23 3.28
CA TYR A 52 4.75 7.93 3.48
C TYR A 52 3.87 7.13 4.44
N LEU A 53 3.01 7.84 5.16
CA LEU A 53 1.96 7.22 5.97
C LEU A 53 0.61 7.56 5.34
N ALA A 54 -0.13 6.53 4.95
CA ALA A 54 -1.51 6.66 4.50
C ALA A 54 -2.43 6.64 5.72
N ASN A 55 -3.10 7.77 5.95
CA ASN A 55 -3.92 7.99 7.14
C ASN A 55 -5.35 7.47 6.95
N PRO A 56 -6.07 7.15 8.05
CA PRO A 56 -7.45 6.66 7.99
C PRO A 56 -8.46 7.61 7.34
N ASP A 57 -8.19 8.92 7.33
CA ASP A 57 -9.01 9.92 6.63
C ASP A 57 -8.70 10.02 5.13
N GLY A 58 -7.83 9.13 4.62
CA GLY A 58 -7.36 9.10 3.25
C GLY A 58 -6.44 10.27 2.90
N SER A 59 -5.86 10.97 3.88
CA SER A 59 -4.73 11.87 3.66
C SER A 59 -3.41 11.10 3.64
N ASP A 60 -2.37 11.70 3.06
CA ASP A 60 -1.01 11.15 3.10
C ASP A 60 -0.04 12.17 3.68
N VAL A 61 0.91 11.68 4.46
CA VAL A 61 2.06 12.46 4.96
C VAL A 61 3.37 11.80 4.55
N GLU A 62 4.36 12.61 4.18
CA GLU A 62 5.75 12.15 4.07
C GLU A 62 6.34 12.09 5.48
N ALA A 63 7.05 11.01 5.82
CA ALA A 63 7.62 10.80 7.15
C ALA A 63 9.01 10.15 7.09
N THR A 64 9.81 10.35 8.13
CA THR A 64 10.94 9.46 8.44
C THR A 64 10.43 8.29 9.26
N LEU A 65 11.02 7.10 9.10
CA LEU A 65 10.67 5.91 9.88
C LEU A 65 11.95 5.19 10.29
N ASP A 66 12.10 4.96 11.59
CA ASP A 66 13.13 4.08 12.15
C ASP A 66 12.48 2.74 12.52
N PHE A 67 12.89 1.66 11.87
CA PHE A 67 12.33 0.33 12.13
C PHE A 67 12.83 -0.32 13.42
N ALA A 68 14.00 0.07 13.92
CA ALA A 68 14.56 -0.47 15.15
C ALA A 68 13.81 0.09 16.36
N THR A 69 13.53 1.39 16.37
CA THR A 69 12.82 2.05 17.47
C THR A 69 11.31 2.14 17.25
N ARG A 70 10.85 1.95 16.01
CA ARG A 70 9.46 2.18 15.55
C ARG A 70 9.02 3.65 15.69
N GLU A 71 9.97 4.56 15.79
CA GLU A 71 9.69 5.99 15.84
C GLU A 71 9.55 6.56 14.42
N TYR A 72 8.71 7.57 14.27
CA TYR A 72 8.53 8.28 13.02
C TYR A 72 8.37 9.78 13.27
N THR A 73 8.81 10.58 12.31
CA THR A 73 8.64 12.03 12.31
C THR A 73 7.93 12.44 11.03
N ILE A 74 6.82 13.16 11.16
CA ILE A 74 6.10 13.71 10.02
C ILE A 74 6.92 14.87 9.44
N ILE A 75 7.25 14.81 8.15
CA ILE A 75 7.97 15.86 7.43
C ILE A 75 6.97 16.89 6.90
N LYS A 76 5.94 16.42 6.16
CA LYS A 76 4.90 17.29 5.59
C LYS A 76 3.67 16.48 5.15
N GLN A 77 2.53 17.16 5.07
CA GLN A 77 1.36 16.63 4.38
C GLN A 77 1.58 16.69 2.86
N VAL A 78 1.30 15.59 2.17
CA VAL A 78 1.43 15.48 0.71
C VAL A 78 0.10 15.27 0.01
N ALA A 79 -0.93 14.84 0.74
CA ALA A 79 -2.30 14.82 0.25
C ALA A 79 -3.29 15.24 1.34
N ALA A 80 -4.32 15.98 0.95
CA ALA A 80 -5.45 16.34 1.81
C ALA A 80 -6.32 15.09 2.13
N PRO A 81 -7.21 15.15 3.14
CA PRO A 81 -8.16 14.07 3.41
C PRO A 81 -8.94 13.65 2.15
N GLY A 82 -9.07 12.34 1.94
CA GLY A 82 -9.70 11.74 0.76
C GLY A 82 -8.95 11.98 -0.56
N LYS A 83 -7.68 12.39 -0.53
CA LYS A 83 -6.86 12.65 -1.74
C LYS A 83 -5.57 11.84 -1.79
N GLY A 84 -5.29 11.05 -0.77
CA GLY A 84 -4.14 10.18 -0.66
C GLY A 84 -4.21 8.98 -1.59
N LYS A 85 -3.09 8.28 -1.75
CA LYS A 85 -2.90 7.19 -2.70
C LYS A 85 -3.89 6.05 -2.49
N MET A 86 -4.18 5.73 -1.23
CA MET A 86 -5.12 4.67 -0.85
C MET A 86 -6.53 5.19 -0.56
N SER A 87 -6.82 6.47 -0.82
CA SER A 87 -8.12 7.07 -0.52
C SER A 87 -9.29 6.44 -1.28
N TYR A 88 -9.02 5.74 -2.40
CA TYR A 88 -10.04 4.99 -3.14
C TYR A 88 -10.67 3.87 -2.32
N LEU A 89 -10.02 3.40 -1.24
CA LEU A 89 -10.57 2.39 -0.32
C LEU A 89 -11.68 2.93 0.60
N LEU A 90 -11.91 4.24 0.62
CA LEU A 90 -12.93 4.89 1.45
C LEU A 90 -14.32 4.96 0.78
N HIS A 91 -14.48 4.36 -0.41
CA HIS A 91 -15.65 4.50 -1.27
C HIS A 91 -16.34 3.17 -1.57
#